data_AF-A0A1V6E6J0-F1
#
_entry.id   AF-A0A1V6E6J0-F1
#
_cell.length_a   1.000
_cell.length_b   1.000
_cell.length_c   1.000
_cell.angle_alpha   90.00
_cell.angle_beta   90.00
_cell.angle_gamma   90.00
#
_symmetry.space_group_name_H-M   'P 1'
#
loop_
_entity.id
_entity.type
_entity.pdbx_description
1 polymer ?
#
loop_
_entity_poly.entity_id
_entity_poly.type
_entity_poly.pdbx_seq_one_letter_code
_entity_poly.pdbx_strand_id
1 'polypeptide(L)'
;MHLSITLPLAAATGKPEVLFGNQWLALGAILGGIAVFTLLVAAVGRWLAATHPDAPAPTPAPAPIAAAPTEQGISPQVFAAIAGAVYATLGKSARVVAANVAVEAELEDARHLWAAEGRRQIYSSHRLR
;
A
#
# COMPACT_ATOMS: atom_id res chain seq x y z
N MET A 1 5.78 -22.52 36.38
CA MET A 1 4.36 -22.68 36.01
C MET A 1 4.22 -22.35 34.53
N HIS A 2 4.04 -23.36 33.68
CA HIS A 2 3.93 -23.20 32.22
C HIS A 2 2.46 -22.93 31.85
N LEU A 3 2.16 -21.77 31.28
CA LEU A 3 0.87 -21.46 30.67
C LEU A 3 1.04 -21.44 29.15
N SER A 4 0.78 -22.59 28.54
CA SER A 4 0.69 -22.78 27.10
C SER A 4 -0.61 -22.15 26.60
N ILE A 5 -0.52 -21.00 25.92
CA ILE A 5 -1.66 -20.37 25.27
C ILE A 5 -1.81 -21.00 23.88
N THR A 6 -2.68 -22.00 23.77
CA THR A 6 -3.18 -22.50 22.48
C THR A 6 -4.34 -21.62 22.04
N LEU A 7 -4.11 -20.74 21.06
CA LEU A 7 -5.19 -20.04 20.36
C LEU A 7 -6.01 -21.08 19.57
N PRO A 8 -7.35 -21.13 19.70
CA PRO A 8 -8.16 -21.83 18.72
C PRO A 8 -8.18 -20.96 17.46
N LEU A 9 -7.35 -21.30 16.49
CA LEU A 9 -7.57 -20.88 15.12
C LEU A 9 -8.90 -21.52 14.70
N ALA A 10 -9.99 -20.76 14.84
CA ALA A 10 -11.27 -21.12 14.27
C ALA A 10 -11.09 -21.11 12.75
N ALA A 11 -10.67 -22.25 12.21
CA ALA A 11 -10.76 -22.53 10.80
C ALA A 11 -12.21 -22.24 10.40
N ALA A 12 -12.41 -21.32 9.46
CA ALA A 12 -13.68 -21.15 8.78
C ALA A 12 -13.95 -22.43 7.97
N THR A 13 -14.43 -23.47 8.65
CA THR A 13 -14.86 -24.73 8.07
C THR A 13 -16.27 -24.60 7.51
N GLY A 14 -16.53 -23.53 6.78
CA GLY A 14 -17.69 -23.45 5.91
C GLY A 14 -17.32 -24.15 4.61
N LYS A 15 -17.98 -25.25 4.26
CA LYS A 15 -17.95 -25.75 2.88
C LYS A 15 -18.32 -24.56 1.98
N PRO A 16 -17.55 -24.24 0.93
CA PRO A 16 -17.92 -23.15 0.03
C PRO A 16 -19.34 -23.46 -0.46
N GLU A 17 -20.29 -22.60 -0.09
CA GLU A 17 -21.66 -22.75 -0.53
C GLU A 17 -21.64 -22.55 -2.04
N VAL A 18 -21.71 -23.67 -2.76
CA VAL A 18 -21.73 -23.67 -4.21
C VAL A 18 -23.03 -22.99 -4.64
N LEU A 19 -22.90 -21.80 -5.22
CA LEU A 19 -23.99 -20.89 -5.61
C LEU A 19 -25.15 -21.58 -6.37
N PHE A 20 -24.86 -22.70 -7.04
CA PHE A 20 -25.81 -23.50 -7.82
C PHE A 20 -25.82 -24.98 -7.47
N GLY A 21 -25.32 -25.40 -6.29
CA GLY A 21 -25.20 -26.81 -5.92
C GLY A 21 -24.18 -27.61 -6.75
N ASN A 22 -23.61 -27.01 -7.81
CA ASN A 22 -22.61 -27.58 -8.70
C ASN A 22 -21.51 -26.55 -8.97
N GLN A 23 -20.27 -26.89 -8.59
CA GLN A 23 -19.11 -26.03 -8.74
C GLN A 23 -18.80 -25.69 -10.21
N TRP A 24 -19.03 -26.62 -11.13
CA TRP A 24 -18.79 -26.39 -12.57
C TRP A 24 -19.79 -25.40 -13.18
N LEU A 25 -21.05 -25.44 -12.73
CA LEU A 25 -22.05 -24.45 -13.14
C LEU A 25 -21.74 -23.08 -12.54
N ALA A 26 -21.29 -23.02 -11.29
CA ALA A 26 -20.84 -21.76 -10.68
C ALA A 26 -19.65 -21.16 -11.43
N LEU A 27 -18.65 -21.98 -11.75
CA LEU A 27 -17.50 -21.56 -12.52
C LEU A 27 -17.90 -21.07 -13.93
N GLY A 28 -18.75 -21.83 -14.63
CA GLY A 28 -19.26 -21.47 -15.95
C GLY A 28 -20.09 -20.18 -15.93
N ALA A 29 -20.92 -19.96 -14.91
CA ALA A 29 -21.71 -18.75 -14.74
C ALA A 29 -20.84 -17.52 -14.46
N ILE A 30 -19.79 -17.67 -13.63
CA ILE A 30 -18.84 -16.60 -13.34
C ILE A 30 -18.03 -16.24 -14.60
N LEU A 31 -17.44 -17.24 -15.26
CA LEU A 31 -16.69 -17.03 -16.50
C LEU A 31 -17.57 -16.45 -17.61
N GLY A 32 -18.78 -16.96 -17.77
CA GLY A 32 -19.76 -16.44 -18.72
C GLY A 32 -20.16 -15.01 -18.41
N GLY A 33 -20.41 -14.69 -17.14
CA GLY A 33 -20.72 -13.34 -16.68
C GLY A 33 -19.57 -12.35 -16.97
N ILE A 34 -18.33 -12.74 -16.67
CA ILE A 34 -17.15 -11.92 -16.99
C ILE A 34 -17.02 -11.74 -18.50
N ALA A 35 -17.15 -12.80 -19.30
CA ALA A 35 -17.04 -12.72 -20.76
C ALA A 35 -18.10 -11.79 -21.36
N VAL A 36 -19.36 -11.91 -20.92
CA VAL A 36 -20.46 -11.03 -21.35
C VAL A 36 -20.21 -9.58 -20.93
N PHE A 37 -19.80 -9.35 -19.68
CA PHE A 37 -19.49 -8.01 -19.19
C PHE A 37 -18.35 -7.37 -20.00
N THR A 38 -17.28 -8.12 -20.29
CA THR A 38 -16.14 -7.64 -21.08
C THR A 38 -16.56 -7.30 -22.51
N LEU A 39 -17.41 -8.12 -23.12
CA LEU A 39 -17.97 -7.83 -24.45
C LEU A 39 -18.84 -6.57 -24.46
N LEU A 40 -19.65 -6.35 -23.42
CA LEU A 40 -20.44 -5.12 -23.29
C LEU A 40 -19.56 -3.88 -23.18
N VAL A 41 -18.52 -3.93 -22.33
CA VAL A 41 -17.56 -2.82 -22.19
C VAL A 41 -16.85 -2.55 -23.52
N ALA A 42 -16.41 -3.58 -24.23
CA ALA A 42 -15.76 -3.44 -25.53
C ALA A 42 -16.71 -2.87 -26.60
N ALA A 43 -17.97 -3.30 -26.62
CA ALA A 43 -18.98 -2.80 -27.55
C ALA A 43 -19.28 -1.31 -27.30
N VAL A 44 -19.44 -0.92 -26.03
CA VAL A 44 -19.64 0.48 -25.64
C VAL A 44 -18.41 1.33 -25.99
N GLY A 45 -17.20 0.85 -25.68
CA GLY A 45 -15.96 1.54 -26.04
C GLY A 45 -15.81 1.75 -27.54
N ARG A 46 -16.14 0.73 -28.34
CA ARG A 46 -16.12 0.81 -29.81
C ARG A 46 -17.19 1.76 -30.36
N TRP A 47 -18.37 1.80 -29.75
CA TRP A 47 -19.42 2.75 -30.11
C TRP A 47 -19.01 4.20 -29.77
N LEU A 48 -18.38 4.43 -28.63
CA LEU A 48 -17.83 5.72 -28.24
C LEU A 48 -16.71 6.19 -29.18
N ALA A 49 -15.77 5.29 -29.52
CA ALA A 49 -14.70 5.59 -30.48
C ALA A 49 -15.24 5.88 -31.89
N ALA A 50 -16.36 5.25 -32.29
CA ALA A 50 -17.01 5.55 -33.57
C ALA A 50 -17.73 6.91 -33.58
N THR A 51 -18.16 7.40 -32.41
CA THR A 51 -18.86 8.70 -32.28
C THR A 51 -17.91 9.86 -32.00
N HIS A 52 -16.68 9.59 -31.54
CA HIS A 52 -15.62 10.58 -31.34
C HIS A 52 -14.36 10.15 -32.08
N PRO A 53 -14.19 10.54 -33.36
CA PRO A 53 -12.93 10.31 -34.06
C PRO A 53 -11.81 11.05 -33.33
N ASP A 54 -10.76 10.33 -32.95
CA ASP A 54 -9.59 10.91 -32.28
C ASP A 54 -9.00 12.03 -33.16
N ALA A 55 -8.79 13.20 -32.56
CA ALA A 55 -8.01 14.25 -33.19
C ALA A 55 -6.57 13.73 -33.41
N PRO A 56 -5.89 14.11 -34.52
CA PRO A 56 -4.53 13.69 -34.78
C PRO A 56 -3.64 13.98 -33.56
N ALA A 57 -2.89 12.98 -33.11
CA ALA A 57 -1.98 13.15 -31.98
C ALA A 57 -1.03 14.34 -32.27
N PRO A 58 -0.93 15.34 -31.36
CA PRO A 58 -0.02 16.45 -31.56
C PRO A 58 1.42 15.95 -31.62
N THR A 59 2.19 16.47 -32.58
CA THR A 59 3.62 16.21 -32.72
C THR A 59 4.33 16.43 -31.37
N PRO A 60 5.14 15.49 -30.87
CA PRO A 60 5.81 15.64 -29.59
C PRO A 60 6.69 16.90 -29.59
N ALA A 61 6.37 17.85 -28.73
CA ALA A 61 7.26 18.97 -28.45
C ALA A 61 8.57 18.42 -27.83
N PRO A 62 9.74 19.03 -28.11
CA PRO A 62 10.98 18.66 -27.43
C PRO A 62 10.77 18.67 -25.92
N ALA A 63 11.05 17.55 -25.27
CA ALA A 63 10.90 17.43 -23.84
C ALA A 63 11.73 18.51 -23.13
N PRO A 64 11.17 19.23 -22.15
CA PRO A 64 11.95 20.16 -21.35
C PRO A 64 13.08 19.38 -20.69
N ILE A 65 14.31 19.86 -20.86
CA ILE A 65 15.48 19.34 -20.15
C ILE A 65 15.16 19.46 -18.66
N ALA A 66 15.10 18.32 -17.97
CA ALA A 66 14.85 18.28 -16.54
C ALA A 66 15.85 19.19 -15.83
N ALA A 67 15.35 20.12 -15.02
CA ALA A 67 16.19 20.90 -14.13
C ALA A 67 17.00 19.94 -13.24
N ALA A 68 18.27 20.28 -12.99
CA ALA A 68 19.14 19.52 -12.11
C ALA A 68 18.44 19.30 -10.75
N PRO A 69 18.58 18.11 -10.12
CA PRO A 69 17.99 17.84 -8.83
C PRO A 69 18.48 18.91 -7.84
N THR A 70 17.55 19.71 -7.31
CA THR A 70 17.83 20.54 -6.15
C THR A 70 18.22 19.61 -5.00
N GLU A 71 19.37 19.87 -4.37
CA GLU A 71 19.79 19.20 -3.14
C GLU A 71 18.85 19.55 -1.99
N GLN A 72 17.62 19.01 -1.97
CA GLN A 72 16.82 18.87 -0.76
C GLN A 72 17.25 17.59 -0.01
N GLY A 73 18.55 17.39 0.13
CA GLY A 73 19.14 16.28 0.87
C GLY A 73 19.37 16.63 2.34
N ILE A 74 19.39 15.63 3.21
CA ILE A 74 19.78 15.80 4.61
C ILE A 74 21.20 16.37 4.66
N SER A 75 21.42 17.44 5.41
CA SER A 75 22.75 18.05 5.50
C SER A 75 23.74 17.08 6.17
N PRO A 76 25.04 17.12 5.80
CA PRO A 76 26.04 16.23 6.38
C PRO A 76 26.13 16.32 7.91
N GLN A 77 25.90 17.50 8.48
CA GLN A 77 25.89 17.73 9.91
C GLN A 77 24.73 16.98 10.59
N VAL A 78 23.54 17.00 9.98
CA VAL A 78 22.37 16.27 10.48
C VAL A 78 22.57 14.77 10.33
N PHE A 79 23.13 14.30 9.22
CA PHE A 79 23.45 12.89 9.04
C PHE A 79 24.46 12.40 10.08
N ALA A 80 25.52 13.17 10.37
CA ALA A 80 26.50 12.83 11.39
C ALA A 80 25.88 12.77 12.79
N ALA A 81 24.97 13.70 13.11
CA ALA A 81 24.21 13.67 14.37
C ALA A 81 23.35 12.41 14.49
N ILE A 82 22.64 12.01 13.42
CA ILE A 82 21.86 10.76 13.38
C ILE A 82 22.76 9.54 13.58
N ALA A 83 23.88 9.46 12.85
CA ALA A 83 24.84 8.36 12.99
C ALA A 83 25.40 8.26 14.42
N GLY A 84 25.72 9.40 15.04
CA GLY A 84 26.18 9.46 16.43
C GLY A 84 25.12 8.97 17.42
N ALA A 85 23.86 9.37 17.25
CA ALA A 85 22.75 8.91 18.08
C ALA A 85 22.50 7.40 17.93
N VAL A 86 22.56 6.88 16.70
CA VAL A 86 22.45 5.44 16.42
C VAL A 86 23.59 4.67 17.09
N TYR A 87 24.82 5.16 16.99
CA TYR A 87 25.96 4.54 17.65
C TYR A 87 25.84 4.59 19.19
N ALA A 88 25.34 5.69 19.76
CA ALA A 88 25.17 5.82 21.21
C ALA A 88 24.09 4.88 21.78
N THR A 89 23.05 4.60 20.99
CA THR A 89 21.88 3.80 21.42
C THR A 89 22.03 2.31 21.12
N LEU A 90 22.53 1.97 19.94
CA LEU A 90 22.64 0.59 19.44
C LEU A 90 24.08 0.08 19.43
N GLY A 91 25.07 0.96 19.55
CA GLY A 91 26.49 0.59 19.55
C GLY A 91 27.01 0.18 18.17
N LYS A 92 28.14 -0.55 18.16
CA LYS A 92 28.84 -1.00 16.94
C LYS A 92 28.08 -2.02 16.08
N SER A 93 26.93 -2.53 16.55
CA SER A 93 26.14 -3.55 15.84
C SER A 93 25.22 -2.96 14.78
N ALA A 94 24.99 -1.64 14.79
CA ALA A 94 24.11 -0.95 13.85
C ALA A 94 24.89 0.04 12.98
N ARG A 95 24.50 0.17 11.71
CA ARG A 95 25.01 1.17 10.78
C ARG A 95 23.87 1.84 10.02
N VAL A 96 23.99 3.14 9.77
CA VAL A 96 23.04 3.89 8.95
C VAL A 96 23.37 3.64 7.49
N VAL A 97 22.44 2.99 6.76
CA VAL A 97 22.62 2.67 5.33
C VAL A 97 22.13 3.81 4.44
N ALA A 98 21.03 4.45 4.83
CA ALA A 98 20.47 5.62 4.17
C ALA A 98 19.67 6.43 5.18
N ALA A 99 19.57 7.74 4.94
CA ALA A 99 18.64 8.62 5.65
C ALA A 99 17.95 9.48 4.60
N ASN A 100 16.63 9.43 4.57
CA ASN A 100 15.81 10.13 3.59
C ASN A 100 14.83 11.05 4.31
N VAL A 101 14.54 12.20 3.72
CA VAL A 101 13.43 13.04 4.17
C VAL A 101 12.15 12.42 3.60
N ALA A 102 11.21 12.08 4.48
CA ALA A 102 9.92 11.54 4.06
C ALA A 102 9.17 12.58 3.23
N VAL A 103 8.48 12.13 2.19
CA VAL A 103 7.57 12.96 1.40
C VAL A 103 6.33 13.24 2.25
N GLU A 104 5.76 14.45 2.19
CA GLU A 104 4.68 14.90 3.10
C GLU A 104 3.49 13.93 3.20
N ALA A 105 3.15 13.23 2.12
CA ALA A 105 2.09 12.21 2.13
C ALA A 105 2.40 11.01 3.05
N GLU A 106 3.64 10.51 3.03
CA GLU A 106 4.09 9.41 3.91
C GLU A 106 4.18 9.88 5.37
N LEU A 107 4.46 11.17 5.57
CA LEU A 107 4.55 11.76 6.88
C LEU A 107 3.18 11.84 7.57
N GLU A 108 2.11 12.11 6.83
CA GLU A 108 0.75 12.13 7.37
C GLU A 108 0.30 10.74 7.84
N ASP A 109 0.56 9.71 7.05
CA ASP A 109 0.29 8.32 7.43
C ASP A 109 1.08 7.91 8.69
N ALA A 110 2.37 8.29 8.76
CA ALA A 110 3.21 8.04 9.92
C ALA A 110 2.72 8.78 11.19
N ARG A 111 2.26 10.03 11.05
CA ARG A 111 1.67 10.83 12.14
C ARG A 111 0.41 10.16 12.68
N HIS A 112 -0.48 9.69 11.81
CA HIS A 112 -1.69 8.98 12.22
C HIS A 112 -1.38 7.70 12.99
N LEU A 113 -0.39 6.93 12.52
CA LEU A 113 0.04 5.71 13.19
C LEU A 113 0.62 5.99 14.60
N TRP A 114 1.49 6.99 14.72
CA TRP A 114 2.07 7.37 16.02
C TRP A 114 1.03 7.92 16.98
N ALA A 115 0.07 8.71 16.50
CA ALA A 115 -1.05 9.19 17.30
C ALA A 115 -1.93 8.03 17.80
N ALA A 116 -2.15 7.00 16.97
CA ALA A 116 -2.88 5.80 17.35
C ALA A 116 -2.14 4.98 18.42
N GLU A 117 -0.82 4.80 18.29
CA GLU A 117 -0.02 4.07 19.28
C GLU A 117 0.06 4.83 20.62
N GLY A 118 0.22 6.16 20.59
CA GLY A 118 0.17 6.99 21.81
C GLY A 118 -1.14 6.84 22.57
N ARG A 119 -2.28 6.90 21.86
CA ARG A 119 -3.61 6.63 22.45
C ARG A 119 -3.69 5.24 23.10
N ARG A 120 -3.13 4.22 22.45
CA ARG A 120 -3.15 2.85 22.96
C ARG A 120 -2.36 2.72 24.26
N GLN A 121 -1.19 3.36 24.35
CA GLN A 121 -0.39 3.37 25.57
C GLN A 121 -1.14 4.00 26.75
N ILE A 122 -1.81 5.13 26.52
CA ILE A 122 -2.63 5.81 27.54
C ILE A 122 -3.74 4.89 28.06
N TYR A 123 -4.48 4.22 27.18
CA TYR A 123 -5.55 3.32 27.65
C TYR A 123 -5.02 2.04 28.31
N SER A 124 -3.83 1.58 27.93
CA SER A 124 -3.23 0.38 28.52
C SER A 124 -2.71 0.58 29.94
N SER A 125 -2.19 1.78 30.28
CA SER A 125 -1.70 2.09 31.62
C SER A 125 -2.82 2.15 32.67
N HIS A 126 -4.04 2.50 32.27
CA HIS A 126 -5.20 2.60 33.15
C HIS A 126 -5.95 1.27 33.39
N ARG A 127 -5.56 0.16 32.75
CA ARG A 127 -6.25 -1.14 32.86
C ARG A 127 -5.68 -2.10 33.92
N LEU A 128 -4.79 -1.64 34.80
CA LEU A 128 -4.30 -2.42 35.94
C LEU A 128 -5.25 -2.27 37.14
N ARG A 129 -6.30 -3.09 37.18
CA ARG A 129 -7.05 -3.41 38.40
C ARG A 129 -7.57 -4.84 38.34
#